data_AF-A0A7K1NSH1-F1
#
_entry.id   AF-A0A7K1NSH1-F1
#
_cell.length_a   1.000
_cell.length_b   1.000
_cell.length_c   1.000
_cell.angle_alpha   90.00
_cell.angle_beta   90.00
_cell.angle_gamma   90.00
#
_symmetry.space_group_name_H-M   'P 1'
#
loop_
_entity.id
_entity.type
_entity.pdbx_description
1 polymer ?
#
loop_
_entity_poly.entity_id
_entity_poly.type
_entity_poly.pdbx_seq_one_letter_code
_entity_poly.pdbx_strand_id
1 'polypeptide(L)'
;MTATETIPRGYETKDSGSRIHTESGMQREPKNGQPRFDLLIPLKVPYHEQLLTRAAALVERGAQKYDSRDWEQASTPAEAEEFRASAFRHFMQWMCGENDEDHAAAIVFNVLAAESTAYKIAHRTADSDGQTG
;
A
#
# COMPACT_ATOMS: atom_id res chain seq x y z
N MET A 1 -8.72 23.62 37.19
CA MET A 1 -7.68 22.98 36.35
C MET A 1 -7.79 21.48 36.59
N THR A 2 -8.53 20.76 35.76
CA THR A 2 -8.61 19.30 35.83
C THR A 2 -7.59 18.74 34.86
N ALA A 3 -6.54 18.10 35.39
CA ALA A 3 -5.55 17.39 34.61
C ALA A 3 -6.27 16.23 33.91
N THR A 4 -6.26 16.22 32.58
CA THR A 4 -6.73 15.09 31.79
C THR A 4 -5.74 13.95 31.99
N GLU A 5 -6.18 12.89 32.67
CA GLU A 5 -5.40 11.69 32.88
C GLU A 5 -5.23 10.97 31.53
N THR A 6 -3.99 10.95 31.02
CA THR A 6 -3.68 10.29 29.75
C THR A 6 -3.72 8.78 29.95
N ILE A 7 -4.81 8.12 29.56
CA ILE A 7 -4.90 6.67 29.56
C ILE A 7 -3.85 6.12 28.57
N PRO A 8 -2.89 5.28 29.00
CA PRO A 8 -1.94 4.65 28.09
C PRO A 8 -2.73 3.79 27.10
N ARG A 9 -2.49 3.98 25.79
CA ARG A 9 -3.02 3.05 24.79
C ARG A 9 -2.46 1.66 25.11
N GLY A 10 -3.35 0.71 25.44
CA GLY A 10 -2.98 -0.68 25.65
C GLY A 10 -2.50 -1.28 24.33
N TYR A 11 -1.18 -1.40 24.17
CA TYR A 11 -0.59 -2.10 23.04
C TYR A 11 -0.34 -3.55 23.43
N GLU A 12 -0.92 -4.49 22.68
CA GLU A 12 -0.62 -5.90 22.81
C GLU A 12 0.68 -6.21 22.05
N THR A 13 1.69 -6.70 22.76
CA THR A 13 2.91 -7.22 22.13
C THR A 13 2.65 -8.66 21.75
N LYS A 14 2.66 -8.96 20.44
CA LYS A 14 2.55 -10.32 19.94
C LYS A 14 3.84 -11.07 20.27
N ASP A 15 3.73 -12.19 20.97
CA ASP A 15 4.85 -13.03 21.41
C ASP A 15 4.52 -14.51 21.11
N SER A 16 5.30 -15.09 20.21
CA SER A 16 5.28 -16.51 19.83
C SER A 16 5.97 -17.44 20.86
N GLY A 17 6.68 -16.87 21.83
CA GLY A 17 7.51 -17.62 22.79
C GLY A 17 8.85 -18.11 22.22
N SER A 18 9.13 -17.93 20.94
CA SER A 18 10.39 -18.34 20.31
C SER A 18 11.45 -17.23 20.37
N ARG A 19 12.73 -17.60 20.55
CA ARG A 19 13.84 -16.64 20.68
C ARG A 19 15.04 -17.04 19.83
N ILE A 20 15.67 -16.04 19.21
CA ILE A 20 17.01 -16.10 18.64
C ILE A 20 17.91 -15.26 19.53
N HIS A 21 19.04 -15.83 19.92
CA HIS A 21 20.07 -15.15 20.70
C HIS A 21 21.18 -14.65 19.78
N THR A 22 21.58 -13.39 19.93
CA THR A 22 22.79 -12.86 19.30
C THR A 22 24.00 -13.06 20.21
N GLU A 23 25.21 -12.91 19.65
CA GLU A 23 26.46 -12.95 20.42
C GLU A 23 26.52 -11.90 21.54
N SER A 24 25.87 -10.75 21.33
CA SER A 24 25.75 -9.68 22.34
C SER A 24 24.73 -9.99 23.44
N GLY A 25 24.06 -11.14 23.40
CA GLY A 25 22.99 -11.52 24.34
C GLY A 25 21.61 -10.93 24.02
N MET A 26 21.43 -10.26 22.87
CA MET A 26 20.11 -9.77 22.45
C MET A 26 19.21 -10.96 22.12
N GLN A 27 17.97 -10.92 22.60
CA GLN A 27 16.94 -11.86 22.21
C GLN A 27 15.95 -11.19 21.26
N ARG A 28 15.58 -11.89 20.18
CA ARG A 28 14.52 -11.45 19.26
C ARG A 28 13.68 -12.63 18.79
N GLU A 29 12.45 -12.39 18.38
CA GLU A 29 11.66 -13.42 17.74
C GLU A 29 12.25 -13.82 16.37
N PRO A 30 12.13 -15.10 15.98
CA PRO A 30 12.35 -15.53 14.61
C PRO A 30 11.42 -14.77 13.65
N LYS A 31 11.97 -14.25 12.55
CA LYS A 31 11.19 -13.61 11.49
C LYS A 31 10.48 -14.67 10.63
N ASN A 32 9.48 -15.35 11.18
CA ASN A 32 8.68 -16.35 10.46
C ASN A 32 7.32 -15.75 10.07
N GLY A 33 6.99 -15.76 8.77
CA GLY A 33 5.68 -15.32 8.26
C GLY A 33 5.45 -13.80 8.17
N GLN A 34 6.47 -12.98 8.38
CA GLN A 34 6.37 -11.51 8.31
C GLN A 34 6.77 -11.00 6.93
N PRO A 35 6.00 -10.08 6.30
CA PRO A 35 6.40 -9.42 5.07
C PRO A 35 7.75 -8.71 5.21
N ARG A 36 8.66 -8.95 4.28
CA ARG A 36 10.02 -8.38 4.26
C ARG A 36 10.11 -7.24 3.24
N PHE A 37 9.50 -6.10 3.56
CA PHE A 37 9.53 -4.91 2.71
C PHE A 37 10.96 -4.45 2.39
N ASP A 38 11.90 -4.67 3.31
CA ASP A 38 13.32 -4.39 3.12
C ASP A 38 13.94 -5.15 1.93
N LEU A 39 13.42 -6.35 1.61
CA LEU A 39 13.89 -7.15 0.48
C LEU A 39 13.32 -6.68 -0.87
N LEU A 40 12.34 -5.78 -0.87
CA LEU A 40 11.85 -5.15 -2.10
C LEU A 40 12.75 -4.01 -2.56
N ILE A 41 13.73 -3.59 -1.74
CA ILE A 41 14.64 -2.49 -2.04
C ILE A 41 15.92 -3.03 -2.71
N PRO A 42 16.12 -2.78 -4.01
CA PRO A 42 17.33 -3.22 -4.70
C PRO A 42 18.53 -2.33 -4.31
N LEU A 43 19.39 -2.83 -3.40
CA LEU A 43 20.51 -2.08 -2.83
C LEU A 43 21.56 -1.59 -3.84
N LYS A 44 21.58 -2.13 -5.06
CA LYS A 44 22.51 -1.75 -6.12
C LYS A 44 21.89 -0.82 -7.17
N VAL A 45 20.63 -0.42 -6.98
CA VAL A 45 19.93 0.50 -7.88
C VAL A 45 19.83 1.86 -7.19
N PRO A 46 20.25 2.97 -7.84
CA PRO A 46 20.14 4.32 -7.29
C PRO A 46 18.71 4.62 -6.83
N TYR A 47 18.56 5.40 -5.75
CA TYR A 47 17.27 5.68 -5.11
C TYR A 47 16.15 6.07 -6.11
N HIS A 48 16.43 7.00 -7.03
CA HIS A 48 15.48 7.49 -8.01
C HIS A 48 15.15 6.50 -9.14
N GLU A 49 15.98 5.47 -9.34
CA GLU A 49 15.78 4.43 -10.35
C GLU A 49 15.00 3.23 -9.80
N GLN A 50 14.83 3.14 -8.47
CA GLN A 50 14.09 2.04 -7.85
C GLN A 50 12.61 2.12 -8.23
N LEU A 51 12.03 1.00 -8.66
CA LEU A 51 10.63 0.94 -9.06
C LEU A 51 9.67 1.46 -7.98
N LEU A 52 9.93 1.15 -6.70
CA LEU A 52 9.11 1.64 -5.59
C LEU A 52 9.21 3.15 -5.40
N THR A 53 10.41 3.74 -5.56
CA THR A 53 10.59 5.20 -5.51
C THR A 53 9.88 5.88 -6.68
N ARG A 54 9.99 5.32 -7.88
CA ARG A 54 9.32 5.80 -9.10
C ARG A 54 7.80 5.74 -8.96
N ALA A 55 7.25 4.66 -8.41
CA ALA A 55 5.84 4.55 -8.06
C ALA A 55 5.42 5.58 -7.01
N ALA A 56 6.23 5.82 -5.97
CA ALA A 56 5.97 6.87 -4.99
C ALA A 56 5.95 8.27 -5.63
N ALA A 57 6.87 8.56 -6.55
CA ALA A 57 6.90 9.82 -7.29
C ALA A 57 5.68 9.98 -8.22
N LEU A 58 5.19 8.89 -8.82
CA LEU A 58 3.92 8.92 -9.58
C LEU A 58 2.74 9.31 -8.66
N VAL A 59 2.65 8.73 -7.47
CA VAL A 59 1.61 9.06 -6.48
C VAL A 59 1.74 10.51 -6.02
N GLU A 60 2.96 11.01 -5.80
CA GLU A 60 3.23 12.41 -5.44
C GLU A 60 2.72 13.39 -6.52
N ARG A 61 3.03 13.14 -7.80
CA ARG A 61 2.48 13.94 -8.92
C ARG A 61 0.94 13.86 -8.97
N GLY A 62 0.37 12.70 -8.68
CA GLY A 62 -1.07 12.53 -8.54
C GLY A 62 -1.67 13.40 -7.43
N ALA A 63 -1.03 13.43 -6.26
CA ALA A 63 -1.42 14.22 -5.09
C ALA A 63 -1.22 15.74 -5.26
N GLN A 64 -0.43 16.18 -6.25
CA GLN A 64 -0.36 17.59 -6.63
C GLN A 64 -1.52 18.00 -7.55
N LYS A 65 -2.05 17.05 -8.32
CA LYS A 65 -3.13 17.27 -9.29
C LYS A 65 -4.53 17.05 -8.69
N TYR A 66 -4.63 16.12 -7.76
CA TYR A 66 -5.84 15.71 -7.04
C TYR A 66 -5.56 15.74 -5.53
N ASP A 67 -6.55 15.48 -4.69
CA ASP A 67 -6.30 15.36 -3.24
C ASP A 67 -5.32 14.21 -2.92
N SER A 68 -4.54 14.34 -1.83
CA SER A 68 -3.45 13.40 -1.48
C SER A 68 -3.86 11.92 -1.35
N ARG A 69 -5.15 11.65 -1.19
CA ARG A 69 -5.75 10.32 -1.03
C ARG A 69 -6.92 10.10 -2.00
N ASP A 70 -7.01 10.88 -3.07
CA ASP A 70 -8.14 10.88 -4.01
C ASP A 70 -8.45 9.49 -4.59
N TRP A 71 -7.41 8.75 -5.00
CA TRP A 71 -7.53 7.39 -5.53
C TRP A 71 -8.18 6.41 -4.53
N GLU A 72 -8.16 6.70 -3.23
CA GLU A 72 -8.81 5.87 -2.21
C GLU A 72 -10.32 6.10 -2.12
N GLN A 73 -10.89 7.03 -2.87
CA GLN A 73 -12.34 7.21 -2.94
C GLN A 73 -13.02 6.11 -3.75
N ALA A 74 -12.27 5.43 -4.63
CA ALA A 74 -12.79 4.33 -5.43
C ALA A 74 -13.39 3.22 -4.55
N SER A 75 -14.62 2.83 -4.91
CA SER A 75 -15.45 1.93 -4.10
C SER A 75 -16.43 1.08 -4.91
N THR A 76 -16.37 1.14 -6.24
CA THR A 76 -17.28 0.45 -7.15
C THR A 76 -16.55 -0.57 -8.05
N PRO A 77 -17.25 -1.62 -8.55
CA PRO A 77 -16.67 -2.57 -9.49
C PRO A 77 -16.15 -1.92 -10.79
N ALA A 78 -16.82 -0.87 -11.27
CA ALA A 78 -16.42 -0.15 -12.47
C ALA A 78 -15.05 0.53 -12.29
N GLU A 79 -14.83 1.22 -11.16
CA GLU A 79 -13.55 1.86 -10.86
C GLU A 79 -12.43 0.82 -10.69
N ALA A 80 -12.72 -0.33 -10.05
CA ALA A 80 -11.75 -1.42 -9.97
C ALA A 80 -11.35 -1.95 -11.36
N GLU A 81 -12.31 -2.04 -12.28
CA GLU A 81 -12.05 -2.47 -13.66
C GLU A 81 -11.27 -1.42 -14.46
N GLU A 82 -11.55 -0.13 -14.27
CA GLU A 82 -10.75 0.95 -14.87
C GLU A 82 -9.28 0.89 -14.44
N PHE A 83 -9.01 0.64 -13.15
CA PHE A 83 -7.64 0.43 -12.68
C PHE A 83 -7.00 -0.81 -13.34
N ARG A 84 -7.73 -1.92 -13.49
CA ARG A 84 -7.20 -3.13 -14.16
C ARG A 84 -6.92 -2.88 -15.64
N ALA A 85 -7.83 -2.25 -16.36
CA ALA A 85 -7.67 -1.88 -17.76
C ALA A 85 -6.47 -0.93 -17.95
N SER A 86 -6.32 0.04 -17.05
CA SER A 86 -5.19 0.96 -17.01
C SER A 86 -3.86 0.24 -16.74
N ALA A 87 -3.81 -0.66 -15.76
CA ALA A 87 -2.65 -1.50 -15.50
C ALA A 87 -2.26 -2.33 -16.73
N PHE A 88 -3.24 -2.95 -17.41
CA PHE A 88 -2.99 -3.74 -18.61
C PHE A 88 -2.46 -2.89 -19.77
N ARG A 89 -3.02 -1.69 -19.99
CA ARG A 89 -2.51 -0.76 -21.00
C ARG A 89 -1.05 -0.40 -20.75
N HIS A 90 -0.71 0.00 -19.52
CA HIS A 90 0.68 0.33 -19.17
C HIS A 90 1.60 -0.89 -19.24
N PHE A 91 1.10 -2.09 -18.94
CA PHE A 91 1.86 -3.33 -19.15
C PHE A 91 2.18 -3.55 -20.63
N MET A 92 1.21 -3.36 -21.52
CA MET A 92 1.45 -3.48 -22.97
C MET A 92 2.42 -2.42 -23.48
N GLN A 93 2.28 -1.16 -23.06
CA GLN A 93 3.22 -0.09 -23.42
C GLN A 93 4.65 -0.40 -22.93
N TRP A 94 4.79 -0.88 -21.70
CA TRP A 94 6.07 -1.32 -21.14
C TRP A 94 6.68 -2.49 -21.94
N MET A 95 5.88 -3.50 -22.29
CA MET A 95 6.31 -4.64 -23.10
C MET A 95 6.77 -4.23 -24.52
N CYS A 96 6.17 -3.18 -25.08
CA CYS A 96 6.53 -2.63 -26.39
C CYS A 96 7.70 -1.63 -26.34
N GLY A 97 8.19 -1.28 -25.15
CA GLY A 97 9.32 -0.36 -24.99
C GLY A 97 8.96 1.12 -25.12
N GLU A 98 7.68 1.48 -24.98
CA GLU A 98 7.24 2.88 -24.90
C GLU A 98 7.84 3.55 -23.66
N ASN A 99 8.12 4.86 -23.76
CA ASN A 99 8.85 5.61 -22.73
C ASN A 99 8.37 7.06 -22.54
N ASP A 100 7.16 7.38 -23.02
CA ASP A 100 6.52 8.67 -22.82
C ASP A 100 6.05 8.88 -21.37
N GLU A 101 5.81 7.78 -20.64
CA GLU A 101 5.55 7.77 -19.21
C GLU A 101 6.35 6.67 -18.49
N ASP A 102 6.38 6.75 -17.15
CA ASP A 102 6.88 5.66 -16.32
C ASP A 102 5.83 4.55 -16.22
N HIS A 103 5.72 3.74 -17.27
CA HIS A 103 4.72 2.69 -17.36
C HIS A 103 4.87 1.62 -16.28
N ALA A 104 6.10 1.28 -15.89
CA ALA A 104 6.34 0.30 -14.83
C ALA A 104 5.79 0.80 -13.48
N ALA A 105 6.02 2.07 -13.12
CA ALA A 105 5.44 2.69 -11.95
C ALA A 105 3.90 2.75 -12.04
N ALA A 106 3.36 3.05 -13.22
CA ALA A 106 1.92 3.10 -13.45
C ALA A 106 1.25 1.74 -13.24
N ILE A 107 1.89 0.64 -13.66
CA ILE A 107 1.39 -0.72 -13.38
C ILE A 107 1.26 -0.95 -11.87
N VAL A 108 2.32 -0.63 -11.10
CA VAL A 108 2.33 -0.81 -9.63
C VAL A 108 1.20 -0.02 -8.97
N PHE A 109 1.04 1.25 -9.34
CA PHE A 109 -0.03 2.09 -8.79
C PHE A 109 -1.42 1.56 -9.11
N ASN A 110 -1.68 1.21 -10.38
CA ASN A 110 -3.01 0.75 -10.78
C ASN A 110 -3.37 -0.61 -10.15
N VAL A 111 -2.41 -1.54 -10.00
CA VAL A 111 -2.65 -2.80 -9.29
C VAL A 111 -2.95 -2.56 -7.81
N LEU A 112 -2.20 -1.67 -7.15
CA LEU A 112 -2.46 -1.27 -5.77
C LEU A 112 -3.88 -0.70 -5.60
N ALA A 113 -4.30 0.19 -6.50
CA ALA A 113 -5.61 0.82 -6.46
C ALA A 113 -6.75 -0.18 -6.75
N ALA A 114 -6.56 -1.09 -7.73
CA ALA A 114 -7.51 -2.14 -8.06
C ALA A 114 -7.75 -3.10 -6.87
N GLU A 115 -6.68 -3.62 -6.26
CA GLU A 115 -6.78 -4.54 -5.11
C GLU A 115 -7.39 -3.86 -3.88
N SER A 116 -7.01 -2.59 -3.62
CA SER A 116 -7.60 -1.79 -2.54
C SER A 116 -9.11 -1.57 -2.75
N THR A 117 -9.52 -1.30 -3.98
CA THR A 117 -10.94 -1.12 -4.35
C THR A 117 -11.71 -2.43 -4.25
N ALA A 118 -11.14 -3.52 -4.77
CA ALA A 118 -11.73 -4.86 -4.67
C ALA A 118 -11.93 -5.28 -3.21
N TYR A 119 -10.96 -5.00 -2.34
CA TYR A 119 -11.09 -5.23 -0.90
C TYR A 119 -12.29 -4.47 -0.31
N LYS A 120 -12.43 -3.17 -0.61
CA LYS A 120 -13.57 -2.36 -0.12
C LYS A 120 -14.91 -2.89 -0.61
N ILE A 121 -15.00 -3.34 -1.86
CA ILE A 121 -16.23 -3.94 -2.41
C ILE A 121 -16.58 -5.22 -1.64
N ALA A 122 -15.59 -6.10 -1.42
CA ALA A 122 -15.80 -7.36 -0.72
C ALA A 122 -16.13 -7.19 0.77
N HIS A 123 -15.70 -6.08 1.39
CA HIS A 123 -15.86 -5.81 2.82
C HIS A 123 -16.78 -4.61 3.12
N ARG A 124 -17.60 -4.20 2.15
CA ARG A 124 -18.61 -3.18 2.40
C ARG A 124 -19.64 -3.76 3.38
N THR A 125 -19.60 -3.33 4.64
CA THR A 125 -20.69 -3.64 5.58
C THR A 125 -21.95 -2.97 5.05
N ALA A 126 -23.07 -3.68 5.11
CA ALA A 126 -24.37 -3.15 4.75
C ALA A 126 -24.84 -2.15 5.82
N ASP A 127 -24.21 -0.98 5.91
CA ASP A 127 -24.60 0.07 6.85
C ASP A 127 -25.03 1.32 6.10
N SER A 128 -26.28 1.29 5.60
CA SER A 128 -27.24 2.40 5.71
C SER A 128 -28.63 2.06 5.14
N ASP A 129 -29.15 0.85 5.34
CA ASP A 129 -30.60 0.57 5.20
C ASP A 129 -31.30 0.82 6.55
N GLY A 130 -31.23 2.07 7.02
CA GLY A 130 -31.67 2.41 8.38
C GLY A 130 -31.90 3.90 8.59
N GLN A 131 -32.38 4.62 7.58
CA GLN A 131 -32.97 5.94 7.77
C GLN A 131 -34.13 6.14 6.79
N THR A 132 -35.19 5.35 6.98
CA THR A 132 -36.54 5.79 6.63
C THR A 132 -37.09 6.55 7.82
N GLY A 133 -37.27 7.87 7.64
CA GLY A 133 -38.18 8.65 8.47
C GLY A 133 -39.63 8.27 8.26
#